data_AF-A0A6M3KX56-F1
#
_entry.id   AF-A0A6M3KX56-F1
#
_cell.length_a   1.000
_cell.length_b   1.000
_cell.length_c   1.000
_cell.angle_alpha   90.00
_cell.angle_beta   90.00
_cell.angle_gamma   90.00
#
_symmetry.space_group_name_H-M   'P 1'
#
loop_
_entity.id
_entity.type
_entity.pdbx_description
1 polymer ?
#
loop_
_entity_poly.entity_id
_entity_poly.type
_entity_poly.pdbx_seq_one_letter_code
_entity_poly.pdbx_strand_id
1 'polypeptide(L)'
;MGTRSLTVFKEEDGKEICVMYRQYDGYPQGHGKELANFLSGMKMVNGISSADKGKIANGMSCLTAQVIRELKGKDVGGIYIHPLGTRGVWEDYIYIISGKTGEEPEIQILEAHGSEKRRKEKELFSGPATEVKKWIEQLKH
;
A
#
# COMPACT_ATOMS: atom_id res chain seq x y z
N MET A 1 -15.70 -15.73 -4.34
CA MET A 1 -14.83 -15.46 -3.17
C MET A 1 -13.99 -14.24 -3.52
N GLY A 2 -13.89 -13.26 -2.63
CA GLY A 2 -13.07 -12.06 -2.87
C GLY A 2 -11.60 -12.31 -2.54
N THR A 3 -10.70 -11.71 -3.31
CA THR A 3 -9.26 -11.68 -3.03
C THR A 3 -8.97 -10.69 -1.91
N ARG A 4 -8.32 -11.14 -0.84
CA ARG A 4 -8.01 -10.33 0.34
C ARG A 4 -6.58 -9.82 0.25
N SER A 5 -6.31 -8.67 0.86
CA SER A 5 -4.94 -8.17 0.95
C SER A 5 -4.65 -7.45 2.25
N LEU A 6 -3.36 -7.40 2.59
CA LEU A 6 -2.82 -6.47 3.58
C LEU A 6 -2.03 -5.37 2.88
N THR A 7 -2.10 -4.15 3.40
CA THR A 7 -1.19 -3.05 3.08
C THR A 7 -0.48 -2.65 4.36
N VAL A 8 0.84 -2.74 4.34
CA VAL A 8 1.72 -2.51 5.47
C VAL A 8 2.49 -1.24 5.20
N PHE A 9 2.28 -0.22 6.03
CA PHE A 9 2.98 1.05 5.92
C PHE A 9 4.20 1.03 6.84
N LYS A 10 5.38 1.33 6.30
CA LYS A 10 6.65 1.30 7.05
C LYS A 10 7.42 2.61 6.90
N GLU A 11 8.06 3.02 7.98
CA GLU A 11 9.12 4.03 7.93
C GLU A 11 10.40 3.44 7.27
N GLU A 12 11.35 4.31 6.93
CA GLU A 12 12.64 3.91 6.31
C GLU A 12 13.46 2.96 7.22
N ASP A 13 13.30 3.07 8.54
CA ASP A 13 13.94 2.18 9.52
C ASP A 13 13.24 0.81 9.67
N GLY A 14 12.17 0.56 8.89
CA GLY A 14 11.41 -0.67 8.86
C GLY A 14 10.30 -0.76 9.90
N LYS A 15 10.11 0.27 10.76
CA LYS A 15 9.03 0.29 11.75
C LYS A 15 7.66 0.37 11.06
N GLU A 16 6.76 -0.54 11.41
CA GLU A 16 5.38 -0.50 10.92
C GLU A 16 4.59 0.63 11.61
N ILE A 17 3.84 1.37 10.79
CA ILE A 17 2.97 2.47 11.22
C ILE A 17 1.51 2.00 11.28
N CYS A 18 1.12 1.20 10.29
CA CYS A 18 -0.24 0.69 10.15
C CYS A 18 -0.23 -0.59 9.31
N VAL A 19 -1.13 -1.51 9.65
CA VAL A 19 -1.52 -2.62 8.79
C VAL A 19 -2.99 -2.40 8.42
N MET A 20 -3.27 -2.28 7.12
CA MET A 20 -4.60 -2.09 6.59
C MET A 20 -5.04 -3.37 5.86
N TYR A 21 -6.21 -3.88 6.18
CA TYR A 21 -6.80 -5.06 5.55
C TYR A 21 -7.87 -4.66 4.55
N ARG A 22 -7.90 -5.38 3.42
CA ARG A 22 -8.95 -5.28 2.40
C ARG A 22 -9.65 -6.62 2.20
N GLN A 23 -10.98 -6.60 2.21
CA GLN A 23 -11.83 -7.80 2.15
C GLN A 23 -11.95 -8.44 0.74
N TYR A 24 -11.90 -7.64 -0.33
CA TYR A 24 -12.09 -8.07 -1.72
C TYR A 24 -11.28 -7.18 -2.67
N ASP A 25 -11.02 -7.64 -3.89
CA ASP A 25 -10.22 -6.94 -4.91
C ASP A 25 -8.75 -6.65 -4.53
N GLY A 26 -8.20 -7.47 -3.65
CA GLY A 26 -6.82 -7.37 -3.17
C GLY A 26 -5.73 -7.72 -4.18
N TYR A 27 -6.05 -8.07 -5.43
CA TYR A 27 -5.07 -8.44 -6.47
C TYR A 27 -4.40 -7.19 -7.10
N PRO A 28 -3.23 -7.33 -7.77
CA PRO A 28 -2.48 -6.20 -8.32
C PRO A 28 -3.29 -5.25 -9.22
N GLN A 29 -4.11 -5.76 -10.13
CA GLN A 29 -4.93 -4.95 -11.05
C GLN A 29 -6.11 -4.23 -10.35
N GLY A 30 -6.46 -4.61 -9.12
CA GLY A 30 -7.44 -3.94 -8.26
C GLY A 30 -6.75 -3.02 -7.27
N HIS A 31 -6.47 -3.54 -6.07
CA HIS A 31 -5.85 -2.79 -4.98
C HIS A 31 -4.49 -2.17 -5.32
N GLY A 32 -3.62 -2.95 -5.98
CA GLY A 32 -2.31 -2.44 -6.39
C GLY A 32 -2.42 -1.24 -7.33
N LYS A 33 -3.38 -1.27 -8.26
CA LYS A 33 -3.63 -0.21 -9.23
C LYS A 33 -4.13 1.06 -8.56
N GLU A 34 -5.05 0.94 -7.60
CA GLU A 34 -5.56 2.07 -6.82
C GLU A 34 -4.44 2.74 -6.02
N LEU A 35 -3.63 1.94 -5.31
CA LEU A 35 -2.45 2.43 -4.60
C LEU A 35 -1.47 3.14 -5.54
N ALA A 36 -1.09 2.50 -6.65
CA ALA A 36 -0.13 3.06 -7.59
C ALA A 36 -0.64 4.35 -8.25
N ASN A 37 -1.93 4.44 -8.60
CA ASN A 37 -2.52 5.66 -9.14
C ASN A 37 -2.54 6.82 -8.14
N PHE A 38 -2.84 6.52 -6.87
CA PHE A 38 -2.88 7.54 -5.83
C PHE A 38 -1.47 8.06 -5.52
N LEU A 39 -0.53 7.13 -5.28
CA LEU A 39 0.84 7.42 -4.86
C LEU A 39 1.72 7.94 -6.01
N SER A 40 1.39 7.65 -7.27
CA SER A 40 2.19 8.11 -8.41
C SER A 40 2.25 9.63 -8.48
N GLY A 41 3.47 10.16 -8.57
CA GLY A 41 3.78 11.58 -8.56
C GLY A 41 3.66 12.25 -7.19
N MET A 42 3.47 11.49 -6.12
CA MET A 42 3.46 12.03 -4.77
C MET A 42 4.89 12.28 -4.28
N LYS A 43 5.10 13.41 -3.60
CA LYS A 43 6.38 13.76 -3.01
C LYS A 43 6.34 13.67 -1.49
N MET A 44 7.25 12.89 -0.92
CA MET A 44 7.48 12.84 0.51
C MET A 44 8.30 14.05 0.97
N VAL A 45 7.85 14.74 2.02
CA VAL A 45 8.49 15.94 2.57
C VAL A 45 8.64 15.85 4.09
N ASN A 46 9.47 16.72 4.66
CA ASN A 46 9.65 16.89 6.10
C ASN A 46 9.38 18.35 6.48
N GLY A 47 8.11 18.63 6.76
CA GLY A 47 7.55 19.97 6.95
C GLY A 47 6.62 20.36 5.80
N ILE A 48 5.52 21.01 6.16
CA ILE A 48 4.57 21.62 5.21
C ILE A 48 4.32 23.07 5.61
N SER A 49 4.11 23.91 4.62
CA SER A 49 3.73 25.31 4.71
C SER A 49 2.35 25.52 4.09
N SER A 50 1.70 26.64 4.41
CA SER A 50 0.40 26.99 3.81
C SER A 50 0.46 27.23 2.29
N ALA A 51 1.66 27.40 1.74
CA ALA A 51 1.87 27.56 0.29
C ALA A 51 1.96 26.22 -0.44
N ASP A 52 2.22 25.13 0.27
CA ASP A 52 2.37 23.81 -0.34
C ASP A 52 1.01 23.29 -0.85
N LYS A 53 1.00 22.87 -2.12
CA LYS A 53 -0.19 22.38 -2.82
C LYS A 53 0.15 21.12 -3.61
N GLY A 54 -0.84 20.26 -3.82
CA GLY A 54 -0.73 19.08 -4.68
C GLY A 54 -0.48 17.78 -3.93
N LYS A 55 0.12 16.80 -4.61
CA LYS A 55 0.38 15.45 -4.07
C LYS A 55 1.65 15.46 -3.21
N ILE A 56 1.49 15.83 -1.95
CA ILE A 56 2.57 15.85 -0.96
C ILE A 56 2.16 15.11 0.32
N ALA A 57 3.10 14.46 0.97
CA ALA A 57 2.90 13.84 2.26
C ALA A 57 4.04 14.19 3.21
N ASN A 58 3.69 14.66 4.41
CA ASN A 58 4.66 15.00 5.45
C ASN A 58 5.04 13.75 6.25
N GLY A 59 6.03 13.00 5.75
CA GLY A 59 6.42 11.70 6.31
C GLY A 59 5.37 10.59 6.12
N MET A 60 5.74 9.37 6.49
CA MET A 60 4.95 8.16 6.21
C MET A 60 3.66 8.08 7.02
N SER A 61 3.63 8.65 8.23
CA SER A 61 2.40 8.74 9.01
C SER A 61 1.33 9.60 8.33
N CYS A 62 1.71 10.73 7.71
CA CYS A 62 0.81 11.55 6.91
C CYS A 62 0.35 10.81 5.64
N LEU A 63 1.29 10.18 4.93
CA LEU A 63 0.99 9.36 3.75
C LEU A 63 -0.04 8.27 4.07
N THR A 64 0.17 7.54 5.16
CA THR A 64 -0.70 6.47 5.64
C THR A 64 -2.13 6.97 5.84
N ALA A 65 -2.31 8.11 6.50
CA ALA A 65 -3.63 8.71 6.71
C ALA A 65 -4.30 9.10 5.38
N GLN A 66 -3.54 9.65 4.43
CA GLN A 66 -4.05 10.01 3.10
C GLN A 66 -4.52 8.78 2.31
N VAL A 67 -3.73 7.70 2.32
CA VAL A 67 -4.08 6.44 1.63
C VAL A 67 -5.31 5.80 2.25
N ILE A 68 -5.41 5.72 3.58
CA ILE A 68 -6.59 5.18 4.25
C ILE A 68 -7.83 5.99 3.88
N ARG A 69 -7.75 7.33 3.87
CA ARG A 69 -8.87 8.18 3.44
C ARG A 69 -9.29 7.89 2.02
N GLU A 70 -8.33 7.82 1.10
CA GLU A 70 -8.60 7.58 -0.32
C GLU A 70 -9.32 6.25 -0.54
N LEU A 71 -8.80 5.18 0.06
CA LEU A 71 -9.31 3.83 -0.17
C LEU A 71 -10.59 3.53 0.62
N LYS A 72 -10.75 4.07 1.84
CA LYS A 72 -11.97 3.89 2.64
C LYS A 72 -13.13 4.70 2.08
N GLY A 73 -12.86 5.89 1.56
CA GLY A 73 -13.87 6.77 1.00
C GLY A 73 -15.05 6.99 1.95
N LYS A 74 -16.27 6.67 1.48
CA LYS A 74 -17.51 6.73 2.27
C LYS A 74 -18.06 5.35 2.64
N ASP A 75 -17.33 4.29 2.31
CA ASP A 75 -17.82 2.92 2.43
C ASP A 75 -17.79 2.45 3.88
N VAL A 76 -18.86 1.78 4.30
CA VAL A 76 -18.96 1.23 5.67
C VAL A 76 -18.03 0.03 5.87
N GLY A 77 -17.73 -0.73 4.81
CA GLY A 77 -16.91 -1.95 4.83
C GLY A 77 -15.65 -1.84 3.97
N GLY A 78 -15.16 -2.98 3.48
CA GLY A 78 -14.06 -3.07 2.51
C GLY A 78 -12.67 -2.92 3.12
N ILE A 79 -12.40 -1.77 3.75
CA ILE A 79 -11.10 -1.38 4.32
C ILE A 79 -11.19 -1.31 5.85
N TYR A 80 -10.20 -1.91 6.51
CA TYR A 80 -10.09 -2.01 7.98
C TYR A 80 -8.64 -1.78 8.42
N ILE A 81 -8.44 -1.24 9.62
CA ILE A 81 -7.11 -1.13 10.24
C ILE A 81 -6.94 -2.29 11.23
N HIS A 82 -5.78 -2.92 11.20
CA HIS A 82 -5.40 -4.02 12.06
C HIS A 82 -4.18 -3.63 12.93
N PRO A 83 -3.96 -4.34 14.06
CA PRO A 83 -2.75 -4.18 14.85
C PRO A 83 -1.47 -4.37 14.03
N LEU A 84 -0.40 -3.70 14.44
CA LEU A 84 0.92 -3.86 13.82
C LEU A 84 1.39 -5.31 13.88
N GLY A 85 2.15 -5.73 12.86
CA GLY A 85 2.62 -7.12 12.74
C GLY A 85 1.54 -8.13 12.35
N THR A 86 0.27 -7.72 12.20
CA THR A 86 -0.80 -8.63 11.75
C THR A 86 -0.43 -9.24 10.40
N ARG A 87 -0.40 -10.58 10.36
CA ARG A 87 -0.22 -11.42 9.17
C ARG A 87 -1.03 -12.70 9.38
N GLY A 88 -1.36 -13.37 8.29
CA GLY A 88 -2.00 -14.70 8.34
C GLY A 88 -3.51 -14.64 8.54
N VAL A 89 -4.12 -13.51 8.18
CA VAL A 89 -5.56 -13.25 8.24
C VAL A 89 -6.22 -13.53 6.89
N TRP A 90 -5.74 -14.58 6.20
CA TRP A 90 -6.23 -15.05 4.90
C TRP A 90 -6.02 -14.08 3.73
N GLU A 91 -5.05 -13.17 3.85
CA GLU A 91 -4.64 -12.32 2.75
C GLU A 91 -3.94 -13.11 1.63
N ASP A 92 -4.36 -12.87 0.40
CA ASP A 92 -3.77 -13.46 -0.80
C ASP A 92 -2.59 -12.62 -1.30
N TYR A 93 -2.58 -11.32 -0.97
CA TYR A 93 -1.53 -10.37 -1.34
C TYR A 93 -1.11 -9.50 -0.16
N ILE A 94 0.16 -9.10 -0.15
CA ILE A 94 0.70 -8.10 0.77
C ILE A 94 1.32 -6.98 -0.05
N TYR A 95 0.93 -5.76 0.26
CA TYR A 95 1.52 -4.54 -0.26
C TYR A 95 2.34 -3.92 0.85
N ILE A 96 3.62 -3.66 0.63
CA ILE A 96 4.45 -2.90 1.57
C ILE A 96 4.67 -1.53 0.96
N ILE A 97 4.28 -0.49 1.70
CA ILE A 97 4.44 0.91 1.30
C ILE A 97 5.51 1.52 2.20
N SER A 98 6.55 2.03 1.57
CA SER A 98 7.65 2.76 2.22
C SER A 98 7.89 4.07 1.48
N GLY A 99 8.56 5.01 2.13
CA GLY A 99 8.83 6.30 1.54
C GLY A 99 9.94 7.02 2.27
N LYS A 100 10.69 7.80 1.50
CA LYS A 100 11.83 8.58 1.97
C LYS A 100 11.65 10.04 1.59
N THR A 101 12.05 10.95 2.48
CA THR A 101 11.94 12.39 2.22
C THR A 101 12.68 12.76 0.93
N GLY A 102 11.99 13.48 0.04
CA GLY A 102 12.51 13.89 -1.27
C GLY A 102 12.17 12.93 -2.41
N GLU A 103 11.67 11.73 -2.10
CA GLU A 103 11.44 10.67 -3.07
C GLU A 103 9.93 10.38 -3.24
N GLU A 104 9.62 9.64 -4.30
CA GLU A 104 8.29 9.07 -4.53
C GLU A 104 8.10 7.83 -3.62
N PRO A 105 6.90 7.58 -3.08
CA PRO A 105 6.64 6.35 -2.32
C PRO A 105 6.90 5.09 -3.15
N GLU A 106 7.48 4.08 -2.50
CA GLU A 106 7.70 2.76 -3.06
C GLU A 106 6.55 1.81 -2.70
N ILE A 107 6.28 0.88 -3.61
CA ILE A 107 5.31 -0.21 -3.42
C ILE A 107 6.01 -1.52 -3.74
N GLN A 108 6.08 -2.39 -2.75
CA GLN A 108 6.45 -3.79 -2.93
C GLN A 108 5.18 -4.64 -2.90
N ILE A 109 5.03 -5.53 -3.88
CA ILE A 109 3.87 -6.39 -4.05
C ILE A 109 4.29 -7.84 -3.89
N LEU A 110 3.73 -8.50 -2.89
CA LEU A 110 3.97 -9.90 -2.58
C LEU A 110 2.67 -10.69 -2.78
N GLU A 111 2.79 -11.86 -3.38
CA GLU A 111 1.75 -12.88 -3.38
C GLU A 111 1.96 -13.81 -2.19
N ALA A 112 0.93 -13.99 -1.38
CA ALA A 112 0.95 -14.83 -0.19
C ALA A 112 0.26 -16.17 -0.47
N HIS A 113 1.01 -17.26 -0.34
CA HIS A 113 0.52 -18.63 -0.54
C HIS A 113 0.66 -19.48 0.71
N GLY A 114 -0.25 -20.44 0.86
CA GLY A 114 -0.17 -21.49 1.87
C GLY A 114 -0.90 -21.17 3.17
N SER A 115 -1.02 -22.18 4.03
CA SER A 115 -1.66 -22.05 5.35
C SER A 115 -0.83 -21.17 6.29
N GLU A 116 -1.44 -20.58 7.31
CA GLU A 116 -0.79 -19.77 8.36
C GLU A 116 0.54 -20.36 8.87
N LYS A 117 0.62 -21.69 9.08
CA LYS A 117 1.84 -22.38 9.57
C LYS A 117 2.94 -22.63 8.52
N ARG A 118 2.65 -22.43 7.24
CA ARG A 118 3.54 -22.72 6.08
C ARG A 118 3.45 -21.63 5.01
N ARG A 119 3.27 -20.39 5.46
CA ARG A 119 3.13 -19.23 4.59
C ARG A 119 4.40 -19.04 3.77
N LYS A 120 4.23 -18.82 2.47
CA LYS A 120 5.29 -18.41 1.54
C LYS A 120 4.88 -17.09 0.91
N GLU A 121 5.84 -16.18 0.82
CA GLU A 121 5.65 -14.89 0.18
C GLU A 121 6.54 -14.87 -1.06
N LYS A 122 5.95 -14.57 -2.20
CA LYS A 122 6.66 -14.41 -3.46
C LYS A 122 6.57 -12.96 -3.89
N GLU A 123 7.70 -12.29 -4.01
CA GLU A 123 7.73 -10.96 -4.61
C GLU A 123 7.32 -11.03 -6.08
N LEU A 124 6.37 -10.18 -6.45
CA LEU A 124 5.93 -10.00 -7.83
C LEU A 124 6.59 -8.77 -8.45
N PHE A 125 6.70 -7.68 -7.68
CA PHE A 125 7.32 -6.43 -8.12
C PHE A 125 7.69 -5.57 -6.91
N SER A 126 8.71 -4.74 -7.06
CA SER A 126 9.08 -3.70 -6.10
C SER A 126 9.64 -2.47 -6.82
N GLY A 127 9.19 -1.28 -6.42
CA GLY A 127 9.76 -0.02 -6.92
C GLY A 127 8.87 1.20 -6.67
N PRO A 128 9.22 2.36 -7.22
CA PRO A 128 8.42 3.58 -7.10
C PRO A 128 7.00 3.39 -7.64
N ALA A 129 6.03 4.08 -7.04
CA ALA A 129 4.61 3.95 -7.40
C ALA A 129 4.34 4.14 -8.91
N THR A 130 5.08 5.03 -9.58
CA THR A 130 4.98 5.24 -11.03
C THR A 130 5.42 4.01 -11.83
N GLU A 131 6.46 3.29 -11.42
CA GLU A 131 6.90 2.06 -12.10
C GLU A 131 5.97 0.89 -11.81
N VAL A 132 5.47 0.78 -10.58
CA VAL A 132 4.45 -0.20 -10.21
C VAL A 132 3.20 -0.03 -11.07
N LYS A 133 2.76 1.21 -11.29
CA LYS A 133 1.63 1.52 -12.17
C LYS A 133 1.85 0.99 -13.59
N LYS A 134 3.01 1.28 -14.19
CA LYS A 134 3.36 0.79 -15.54
C LYS A 134 3.41 -0.73 -15.60
N TRP A 135 3.97 -1.37 -14.58
CA TRP A 135 4.01 -2.84 -14.49
C TRP A 135 2.60 -3.43 -14.45
N ILE A 136 1.69 -2.89 -13.63
CA ILE A 136 0.29 -3.35 -13.54
C ILE A 136 -0.42 -3.20 -14.88
N GLU A 137 -0.19 -2.09 -15.60
CA GLU A 137 -0.78 -1.84 -16.93
C GLU A 137 -0.34 -2.87 -17.99
N GLN A 138 0.77 -3.57 -17.78
CA GLN A 138 1.27 -4.63 -18.66
C GLN A 138 0.71 -6.02 -18.31
N LEU A 139 0.10 -6.20 -17.14
CA LEU A 139 -0.53 -7.46 -16.75
C LEU A 139 -1.79 -7.66 -17.60
N LYS A 140 -1.73 -8.57 -18.57
CA LYS A 140 -2.88 -8.94 -19.42
C LYS A 140 -4.05 -9.41 -18.54
N HIS A 141 -5.27 -9.02 -18.94
CA HIS A 141 -6.52 -9.52 -18.37
C HIS A 141 -6.72 -11.01 -18.64
#